data_AF-A0A9Q0AH66-F1
#
_entry.id   AF-A0A9Q0AH66-F1
#
_cell.length_a   1.000
_cell.length_b   1.000
_cell.length_c   1.000
_cell.angle_alpha   90.00
_cell.angle_beta   90.00
_cell.angle_gamma   90.00
#
_symmetry.space_group_name_H-M   'P 1'
#
loop_
_entity.id
_entity.type
_entity.pdbx_description
1 polymer ?
#
loop_
_entity_poly.entity_id
_entity_poly.type
_entity_poly.pdbx_seq_one_letter_code
_entity_poly.pdbx_strand_id
1 'polypeptide(L)'
;MSSLSEIHGQLNSLDHVLVFVDVVDLDNIWLCLWALVRAPNAVVHIVLSPRVLDLRVPSFAGHFAKLQAKVGLRHMLDVRDTDAEGINDLLDDEQWRDYFARDTSFQRDMHTKAHLPLYMALSALRFALKFESKGHAKTRFNFYYDPKSTGTIVPGIHHPTHVNDQLYACTTEELDSAQAILHLRGEEREMKMVGIMTQAARRLAAHLGYKSPEDILHPMEGLLQHFSGPAKDARTLVLGGGPFTEMVRFLDETDHQPLAVVAMARTLHADVNIFPNNYNDLMDLDAAMKIEDIVRKKNIPTWFFPTECAKAKVHRGSILRACPWDFNTAELMQIFDAAQDHDSYDQAIRFTRETNTLVKMHMFDVLTVVPLAHPTSLPYRKAESYWDEANGQRLIRVREIAHGPVHVFYPDAAVMESSKRTAMDEISFVLSSFNNQTTAPA
;
A
#
# COMPACT_ATOMS: atom_id res chain seq x y z
N MET A 1 -15.43 23.17 -8.08
CA MET A 1 -14.60 21.98 -7.80
C MET A 1 -14.57 21.85 -6.30
N SER A 2 -14.86 20.66 -5.78
CA SER A 2 -14.90 20.41 -4.34
C SER A 2 -13.55 20.76 -3.68
N SER A 3 -13.58 21.35 -2.51
CA SER A 3 -12.43 21.53 -1.61
C SER A 3 -12.36 20.39 -0.60
N LEU A 4 -11.21 20.22 0.08
CA LEU A 4 -11.10 19.23 1.16
C LEU A 4 -12.14 19.47 2.27
N SER A 5 -12.46 20.74 2.57
CA SER A 5 -13.51 21.08 3.55
C SER A 5 -14.91 20.64 3.12
N GLU A 6 -15.22 20.73 1.82
CA GLU A 6 -16.50 20.25 1.29
C GLU A 6 -16.57 18.72 1.29
N ILE A 7 -15.45 18.03 1.05
CA ILE A 7 -15.38 16.56 1.13
C ILE A 7 -15.56 16.13 2.59
N HIS A 8 -14.84 16.77 3.53
CA HIS A 8 -14.96 16.54 4.96
C HIS A 8 -16.41 16.62 5.44
N GLY A 9 -17.13 17.69 5.06
CA GLY A 9 -18.53 17.89 5.42
C GLY A 9 -19.49 16.85 4.81
N GLN A 10 -19.04 16.04 3.86
CA GLN A 10 -19.85 15.03 3.17
C GLN A 10 -19.52 13.59 3.56
N LEU A 11 -18.46 13.33 4.35
CA LEU A 11 -18.00 11.97 4.68
C LEU A 11 -19.10 11.08 5.29
N ASN A 12 -19.90 11.64 6.21
CA ASN A 12 -21.02 10.94 6.85
C ASN A 12 -22.20 10.66 5.92
N SER A 13 -22.21 11.26 4.73
CA SER A 13 -23.28 11.15 3.76
C SER A 13 -22.90 10.32 2.52
N LEU A 14 -21.69 9.77 2.49
CA LEU A 14 -21.27 8.87 1.43
C LEU A 14 -22.11 7.58 1.45
N ASP A 15 -22.45 7.11 0.26
CA ASP A 15 -23.13 5.83 0.06
C ASP A 15 -22.07 4.71 -0.07
N HIS A 16 -20.95 5.03 -0.72
CA HIS A 16 -19.84 4.10 -0.95
C HIS A 16 -18.47 4.75 -0.74
N VAL A 17 -17.48 3.94 -0.38
CA VAL A 17 -16.06 4.29 -0.48
C VAL A 17 -15.36 3.19 -1.25
N LEU A 18 -14.63 3.53 -2.30
CA LEU A 18 -13.78 2.61 -3.06
C LEU A 18 -12.33 2.80 -2.60
N VAL A 19 -11.65 1.72 -2.25
CA VAL A 19 -10.27 1.76 -1.76
C VAL A 19 -9.43 0.80 -2.61
N PHE A 20 -8.50 1.35 -3.38
CA PHE A 20 -7.60 0.59 -4.25
C PHE A 20 -6.23 0.50 -3.57
N VAL A 21 -5.83 -0.71 -3.18
CA VAL A 21 -4.65 -0.94 -2.34
C VAL A 21 -3.89 -2.15 -2.84
N ASP A 22 -2.57 -2.14 -2.74
CA ASP A 22 -1.79 -3.34 -3.00
C ASP A 22 -1.88 -4.32 -1.83
N VAL A 23 -1.67 -5.59 -2.16
CA VAL A 23 -1.56 -6.59 -1.13
C VAL A 23 -0.24 -6.46 -0.37
N VAL A 24 -0.44 -6.48 0.94
CA VAL A 24 0.48 -6.81 2.03
C VAL A 24 1.25 -5.67 2.68
N ASP A 25 0.63 -4.49 2.72
CA ASP A 25 0.97 -3.45 3.69
C ASP A 25 -0.07 -3.36 4.82
N LEU A 26 0.40 -3.26 6.07
CA LEU A 26 -0.45 -2.94 7.22
C LEU A 26 -0.99 -1.52 7.12
N ASP A 27 -0.26 -0.62 6.46
CA ASP A 27 -0.66 0.76 6.24
C ASP A 27 -1.93 0.85 5.38
N ASN A 28 -2.07 -0.01 4.37
CA ASN A 28 -3.30 -0.16 3.60
C ASN A 28 -4.50 -0.63 4.45
N ILE A 29 -4.26 -1.48 5.46
CA ILE A 29 -5.32 -1.87 6.40
C ILE A 29 -5.79 -0.64 7.20
N TRP A 30 -4.87 0.22 7.61
CA TRP A 30 -5.18 1.45 8.33
C TRP A 30 -5.91 2.48 7.46
N LEU A 31 -5.55 2.61 6.18
CA LEU A 31 -6.30 3.38 5.20
C LEU A 31 -7.75 2.86 5.06
N CYS A 32 -7.95 1.55 4.96
CA CYS A 32 -9.30 0.97 4.90
C CYS A 32 -10.08 1.14 6.22
N LEU A 33 -9.43 1.04 7.38
CA LEU A 33 -10.04 1.35 8.68
C LEU A 33 -10.50 2.81 8.73
N TRP A 34 -9.70 3.75 8.20
CA TRP A 34 -10.11 5.15 8.12
C TRP A 34 -11.43 5.30 7.37
N ALA A 35 -11.58 4.63 6.22
CA ALA A 35 -12.83 4.66 5.45
C ALA A 35 -14.02 4.10 6.25
N LEU A 36 -13.83 2.99 6.96
CA LEU A 36 -14.88 2.38 7.79
C LEU A 36 -15.33 3.27 8.95
N VAL A 37 -14.39 3.99 9.57
CA VAL A 37 -14.60 4.88 10.72
C VAL A 37 -15.19 6.23 10.29
N ARG A 38 -14.60 6.87 9.26
CA ARG A 38 -14.97 8.24 8.84
C ARG A 38 -16.15 8.29 7.87
N ALA A 39 -16.50 7.19 7.22
CA ALA A 39 -17.72 7.07 6.43
C ALA A 39 -18.66 6.01 7.03
N PRO A 40 -19.23 6.25 8.23
CA PRO A 40 -19.96 5.23 9.01
C PRO A 40 -21.26 4.73 8.33
N ASN A 41 -21.76 5.42 7.32
CA ASN A 41 -22.96 5.02 6.58
C ASN A 41 -22.64 4.37 5.22
N ALA A 42 -21.38 4.41 4.78
CA ALA A 42 -20.98 3.91 3.48
C ALA A 42 -20.64 2.41 3.51
N VAL A 43 -20.83 1.75 2.36
CA VAL A 43 -20.23 0.44 2.07
C VAL A 43 -18.82 0.67 1.51
N VAL A 44 -17.83 0.00 2.10
CA VAL A 44 -16.42 0.12 1.69
C VAL A 44 -16.06 -1.03 0.74
N HIS A 45 -15.76 -0.71 -0.51
CA HIS A 45 -15.34 -1.66 -1.53
C HIS A 45 -13.82 -1.61 -1.66
N ILE A 46 -13.15 -2.69 -1.28
CA ILE A 46 -11.69 -2.77 -1.23
C ILE A 46 -11.21 -3.60 -2.42
N VAL A 47 -10.49 -2.98 -3.33
CA VAL A 47 -9.92 -3.63 -4.50
C VAL A 47 -8.45 -3.87 -4.25
N LEU A 48 -8.06 -5.14 -4.24
CA LEU A 48 -6.71 -5.58 -3.97
C LEU A 48 -5.92 -5.70 -5.28
N SER A 49 -4.86 -4.91 -5.43
CA SER A 49 -3.92 -5.01 -6.54
C SER A 49 -2.95 -6.17 -6.30
N PRO A 50 -2.70 -7.03 -7.31
CA PRO A 50 -1.81 -8.17 -7.14
C PRO A 50 -0.35 -7.73 -7.07
N ARG A 51 0.41 -8.36 -6.18
CA ARG A 51 1.86 -8.21 -6.09
C ARG A 51 2.54 -9.45 -6.63
N VAL A 52 3.61 -9.28 -7.37
CA VAL A 52 4.43 -10.43 -7.82
C VAL A 52 5.14 -11.01 -6.60
N LEU A 53 4.85 -12.27 -6.28
CA LEU A 53 5.44 -13.01 -5.17
C LEU A 53 6.06 -14.31 -5.68
N ASP A 54 7.38 -14.45 -5.53
CA ASP A 54 8.09 -15.70 -5.83
C ASP A 54 8.40 -16.49 -4.55
N LEU A 55 7.60 -17.53 -4.29
CA LEU A 55 7.73 -18.37 -3.11
C LEU A 55 8.94 -19.32 -3.15
N ARG A 56 9.70 -19.37 -4.25
CA ARG A 56 10.92 -20.19 -4.36
C ARG A 56 12.16 -19.45 -3.88
N VAL A 57 12.09 -18.12 -3.82
CA VAL A 57 13.24 -17.25 -3.54
C VAL A 57 13.30 -16.91 -2.04
N PRO A 58 14.42 -17.20 -1.35
CA PRO A 58 14.59 -16.82 0.06
C PRO A 58 14.85 -15.32 0.21
N SER A 59 14.45 -14.76 1.35
CA SER A 59 14.76 -13.37 1.70
C SER A 59 16.25 -13.18 2.02
N PHE A 60 16.78 -11.97 1.82
CA PHE A 60 18.13 -11.57 2.21
C PHE A 60 18.37 -11.64 3.73
N ALA A 61 17.31 -11.54 4.53
CA ALA A 61 17.25 -11.63 6.00
C ALA A 61 18.61 -11.72 6.71
N GLY A 62 19.00 -12.88 7.26
CA GLY A 62 20.24 -13.07 8.05
C GLY A 62 21.56 -12.74 7.33
N HIS A 63 21.51 -12.38 6.04
CA HIS A 63 22.64 -11.99 5.22
C HIS A 63 22.58 -10.51 4.77
N PHE A 64 21.52 -9.78 5.12
CA PHE A 64 21.27 -8.43 4.60
C PHE A 64 22.45 -7.48 4.84
N ALA A 65 22.90 -7.33 6.09
CA ALA A 65 24.00 -6.42 6.43
C ALA A 65 25.32 -6.81 5.71
N LYS A 66 25.60 -8.11 5.59
CA LYS A 66 26.78 -8.63 4.88
C LYS A 66 26.71 -8.31 3.40
N LEU A 67 25.56 -8.54 2.76
CA LEU A 67 25.35 -8.27 1.34
C LEU A 67 25.33 -6.77 1.05
N GLN A 68 24.68 -5.97 1.91
CA GLN A 68 24.64 -4.51 1.79
C GLN A 68 26.05 -3.91 1.85
N ALA A 69 26.91 -4.41 2.73
CA ALA A 69 28.30 -3.97 2.81
C ALA A 69 29.13 -4.32 1.55
N LYS A 70 28.77 -5.40 0.84
CA LYS A 70 29.48 -5.85 -0.36
C LYS A 70 29.01 -5.15 -1.63
N VAL A 71 27.71 -5.19 -1.90
CA VAL A 71 27.14 -4.73 -3.19
C VAL A 71 26.41 -3.40 -3.07
N GLY A 72 26.11 -2.93 -1.87
CA GLY A 72 25.37 -1.69 -1.64
C GLY A 72 23.85 -1.87 -1.74
N LEU A 73 23.12 -1.03 -0.99
CA LEU A 73 21.66 -1.11 -0.85
C LEU A 73 20.92 -0.96 -2.19
N ARG A 74 21.42 -0.08 -3.08
CA ARG A 74 20.80 0.16 -4.39
C ARG A 74 20.79 -1.12 -5.24
N HIS A 75 21.91 -1.83 -5.31
CA HIS A 75 22.03 -3.05 -6.09
C HIS A 75 21.29 -4.24 -5.46
N MET A 76 21.02 -4.20 -4.15
CA MET A 76 20.14 -5.20 -3.52
C MET A 76 18.67 -4.99 -3.87
N LEU A 77 18.21 -3.75 -4.04
CA LEU A 77 16.79 -3.42 -4.18
C LEU A 77 16.34 -3.26 -5.64
N ASP A 78 17.25 -2.85 -6.52
CA ASP A 78 17.04 -2.60 -7.96
C ASP A 78 18.06 -3.42 -8.76
N VAL A 79 17.85 -4.74 -8.88
CA VAL A 79 18.70 -5.60 -9.71
C VAL A 79 18.30 -5.44 -11.17
N ARG A 80 19.02 -4.56 -11.89
CA ARG A 80 18.82 -4.36 -13.33
C ARG A 80 19.50 -5.46 -14.13
N ASP A 81 18.96 -5.76 -15.31
CA ASP A 81 19.51 -6.75 -16.25
C ASP A 81 21.00 -6.52 -16.57
N THR A 82 21.45 -5.25 -16.63
CA THR A 82 22.84 -4.88 -16.91
C THR A 82 23.77 -5.00 -15.70
N ASP A 83 23.22 -5.05 -14.49
CA ASP A 83 23.98 -4.97 -13.26
C ASP A 83 24.24 -6.35 -12.67
N ALA A 84 23.47 -7.38 -13.08
CA ALA A 84 23.59 -8.74 -12.54
C ALA A 84 24.99 -9.35 -12.76
N GLU A 85 25.62 -9.13 -13.92
CA GLU A 85 26.99 -9.60 -14.19
C GLU A 85 28.00 -8.87 -13.29
N GLY A 86 27.92 -7.55 -13.18
CA GLY A 86 28.80 -6.76 -12.31
C GLY A 86 28.60 -7.03 -10.82
N ILE A 87 27.38 -7.37 -10.39
CA ILE A 87 27.09 -7.81 -9.02
C ILE A 87 27.71 -9.18 -8.76
N ASN A 88 27.66 -10.10 -9.72
CA ASN A 88 28.27 -11.43 -9.57
C ASN A 88 29.80 -11.35 -9.41
N ASP A 89 30.46 -10.37 -10.03
CA ASP A 89 31.89 -10.11 -9.84
C ASP A 89 32.22 -9.57 -8.44
N LEU A 90 31.27 -8.88 -7.79
CA LEU A 90 31.40 -8.39 -6.41
C LEU A 90 31.11 -9.50 -5.36
N LEU A 91 30.54 -10.63 -5.79
CA LEU A 91 30.17 -11.76 -4.94
C LEU A 91 31.21 -12.87 -5.09
N ASP A 92 32.11 -12.97 -4.10
CA ASP A 92 33.18 -13.99 -4.07
C ASP A 92 32.71 -15.46 -4.03
N ASP A 93 31.40 -15.72 -4.02
CA ASP A 93 30.83 -17.04 -3.74
C ASP A 93 29.55 -17.26 -4.55
N GLU A 94 29.53 -18.35 -5.31
CA GLU A 94 28.43 -18.73 -6.20
C GLU A 94 27.10 -18.89 -5.48
N GLN A 95 27.11 -19.19 -4.17
CA GLN A 95 25.88 -19.35 -3.38
C GLN A 95 25.01 -18.09 -3.31
N TRP A 96 25.61 -16.92 -3.57
CA TRP A 96 24.92 -15.62 -3.56
C TRP A 96 24.31 -15.24 -4.90
N ARG A 97 24.76 -15.84 -6.01
CA ARG A 97 24.30 -15.46 -7.36
C ARG A 97 22.80 -15.63 -7.52
N ASP A 98 22.23 -16.67 -6.93
CA ASP A 98 20.78 -16.91 -6.96
C ASP A 98 19.97 -15.80 -6.28
N TYR A 99 20.53 -15.14 -5.26
CA TYR A 99 19.86 -14.01 -4.61
C TYR A 99 19.89 -12.73 -5.45
N PHE A 100 20.67 -12.67 -6.50
CA PHE A 100 20.70 -11.53 -7.43
C PHE A 100 20.29 -11.98 -8.84
N ALA A 101 19.71 -13.18 -8.95
CA ALA A 101 19.04 -13.61 -10.16
C ALA A 101 17.86 -12.68 -10.43
N ARG A 102 17.59 -12.44 -11.71
CA ARG A 102 16.50 -11.57 -12.13
C ARG A 102 15.18 -11.98 -11.50
N ASP A 103 14.45 -11.00 -10.99
CA ASP A 103 13.09 -11.21 -10.55
C ASP A 103 12.17 -11.73 -11.65
N THR A 104 11.42 -12.76 -11.29
CA THR A 104 10.30 -13.24 -12.08
C THR A 104 9.18 -12.21 -12.11
N SER A 105 8.39 -12.22 -13.17
CA SER A 105 7.19 -11.42 -13.32
C SER A 105 6.02 -12.31 -13.72
N PHE A 106 4.80 -11.82 -13.54
CA PHE A 106 3.59 -12.50 -14.00
C PHE A 106 3.63 -12.90 -15.48
N GLN A 107 4.30 -12.11 -16.32
CA GLN A 107 4.40 -12.34 -17.76
C GLN A 107 5.46 -13.41 -18.12
N ARG A 108 6.39 -13.71 -17.21
CA ARG A 108 7.55 -14.57 -17.48
C ARG A 108 7.50 -15.89 -16.74
N ASP A 109 6.82 -15.95 -15.61
CA ASP A 109 6.77 -17.14 -14.77
C ASP A 109 5.34 -17.46 -14.30
N MET A 110 4.83 -18.61 -14.74
CA MET A 110 3.50 -19.10 -14.38
C MET A 110 3.37 -19.46 -12.89
N HIS A 111 4.47 -19.77 -12.19
CA HIS A 111 4.45 -20.08 -10.76
C HIS A 111 3.98 -18.88 -9.93
N THR A 112 4.42 -17.67 -10.29
CA THR A 112 3.97 -16.43 -9.61
C THR A 112 2.47 -16.18 -9.77
N LYS A 113 1.86 -16.68 -10.85
CA LYS A 113 0.40 -16.61 -11.08
C LYS A 113 -0.37 -17.72 -10.37
N ALA A 114 0.22 -18.91 -10.25
CA ALA A 114 -0.46 -20.09 -9.75
C ALA A 114 -1.00 -19.91 -8.32
N HIS A 115 -0.22 -19.27 -7.45
CA HIS A 115 -0.57 -19.08 -6.03
C HIS A 115 -1.22 -17.73 -5.73
N LEU A 116 -1.36 -16.87 -6.74
CA LEU A 116 -1.90 -15.53 -6.57
C LEU A 116 -3.31 -15.55 -5.97
N PRO A 117 -4.29 -16.36 -6.43
CA PRO A 117 -5.61 -16.40 -5.82
C PRO A 117 -5.59 -16.70 -4.31
N LEU A 118 -4.73 -17.64 -3.89
CA LEU A 118 -4.55 -17.97 -2.46
C LEU A 118 -3.99 -16.79 -1.68
N TYR A 119 -2.99 -16.11 -2.23
CA TYR A 119 -2.36 -14.96 -1.59
C TYR A 119 -3.31 -13.75 -1.49
N MET A 120 -4.09 -13.48 -2.53
CA MET A 120 -5.12 -12.44 -2.51
C MET A 120 -6.19 -12.77 -1.46
N ALA A 121 -6.64 -14.03 -1.38
CA ALA A 121 -7.65 -14.46 -0.42
C ALA A 121 -7.13 -14.35 1.02
N LEU A 122 -5.90 -14.82 1.26
CA LEU A 122 -5.23 -14.68 2.55
C LEU A 122 -5.09 -13.20 2.97
N SER A 123 -4.77 -12.32 2.03
CA SER A 123 -4.69 -10.87 2.27
C SER A 123 -6.05 -10.28 2.66
N ALA A 124 -7.11 -10.58 1.90
CA ALA A 124 -8.47 -10.14 2.23
C ALA A 124 -8.93 -10.65 3.62
N LEU A 125 -8.64 -11.90 3.95
CA LEU A 125 -8.96 -12.49 5.26
C LEU A 125 -8.28 -11.76 6.42
N ARG A 126 -7.05 -11.25 6.22
CA ARG A 126 -6.33 -10.46 7.22
C ARG A 126 -6.96 -9.09 7.44
N PHE A 127 -7.35 -8.42 6.36
CA PHE A 127 -8.08 -7.15 6.45
C PHE A 127 -9.40 -7.37 7.21
N ALA A 128 -10.17 -8.40 6.83
CA ALA A 128 -11.44 -8.73 7.48
C ALA A 128 -11.26 -9.08 8.96
N LEU A 129 -10.24 -9.86 9.33
CA LEU A 129 -9.92 -10.17 10.72
C LEU A 129 -9.64 -8.89 11.51
N LYS A 130 -8.84 -7.97 10.94
CA LYS A 130 -8.55 -6.70 11.60
C LYS A 130 -9.82 -5.87 11.78
N PHE A 131 -10.66 -5.75 10.76
CA PHE A 131 -11.90 -4.97 10.83
C PHE A 131 -12.88 -5.55 11.87
N GLU A 132 -13.02 -6.87 11.91
CA GLU A 132 -13.84 -7.57 12.91
C GLU A 132 -13.30 -7.33 14.33
N SER A 133 -11.98 -7.41 14.53
CA SER A 133 -11.34 -7.12 15.83
C SER A 133 -11.57 -5.68 16.32
N LYS A 134 -11.82 -4.75 15.40
CA LYS A 134 -12.16 -3.35 15.69
C LYS A 134 -13.67 -3.10 15.80
N GLY A 135 -14.50 -4.13 15.61
CA GLY A 135 -15.95 -4.07 15.79
C GLY A 135 -16.73 -3.67 14.54
N HIS A 136 -16.11 -3.69 13.36
CA HIS A 136 -16.80 -3.40 12.11
C HIS A 136 -17.55 -4.62 11.58
N ALA A 137 -18.83 -4.45 11.25
CA ALA A 137 -19.66 -5.52 10.71
C ALA A 137 -19.22 -5.92 9.30
N LYS A 138 -19.26 -7.22 8.98
CA LYS A 138 -18.91 -7.77 7.65
C LYS A 138 -19.74 -7.21 6.51
N THR A 139 -20.96 -6.73 6.78
CA THR A 139 -21.83 -6.10 5.79
C THR A 139 -21.33 -4.72 5.35
N ARG A 140 -20.36 -4.12 6.04
CA ARG A 140 -19.80 -2.80 5.74
C ARG A 140 -18.67 -2.82 4.72
N PHE A 141 -18.13 -3.99 4.37
CA PHE A 141 -17.03 -4.07 3.43
C PHE A 141 -17.11 -5.28 2.49
N ASN A 142 -16.54 -5.13 1.30
CA ASN A 142 -16.41 -6.19 0.31
C ASN A 142 -15.00 -6.16 -0.30
N PHE A 143 -14.43 -7.31 -0.63
CA PHE A 143 -13.12 -7.41 -1.28
C PHE A 143 -13.25 -7.81 -2.74
N TYR A 144 -12.42 -7.21 -3.59
CA TYR A 144 -12.38 -7.46 -5.02
C TYR A 144 -10.96 -7.70 -5.49
N TYR A 145 -10.84 -8.49 -6.55
CA TYR A 145 -9.59 -8.71 -7.27
C TYR A 145 -9.84 -8.77 -8.78
N ASP A 146 -8.89 -8.27 -9.55
CA ASP A 146 -8.88 -8.34 -11.01
C ASP A 146 -7.73 -9.21 -11.54
N PRO A 147 -8.02 -10.41 -12.07
CA PRO A 147 -7.02 -11.24 -12.73
C PRO A 147 -6.32 -10.56 -13.92
N LYS A 148 -6.95 -9.57 -14.56
CA LYS A 148 -6.40 -8.88 -15.73
C LYS A 148 -5.23 -7.96 -15.37
N SER A 149 -5.16 -7.47 -14.13
CA SER A 149 -4.08 -6.62 -13.63
C SER A 149 -2.69 -7.28 -13.69
N THR A 150 -2.65 -8.62 -13.69
CA THR A 150 -1.40 -9.39 -13.86
C THR A 150 -0.75 -9.18 -15.24
N GLY A 151 -1.43 -8.53 -16.18
CA GLY A 151 -0.90 -8.18 -17.50
C GLY A 151 0.11 -7.04 -17.49
N THR A 152 -0.05 -6.04 -16.61
CA THR A 152 0.74 -4.80 -16.63
C THR A 152 1.63 -4.60 -15.41
N ILE A 153 1.22 -5.13 -14.26
CA ILE A 153 1.96 -4.96 -13.00
C ILE A 153 3.34 -5.63 -13.09
N VAL A 154 4.37 -4.90 -12.67
CA VAL A 154 5.77 -5.35 -12.61
C VAL A 154 6.22 -5.63 -11.17
N PRO A 155 7.27 -6.43 -10.93
CA PRO A 155 7.91 -6.50 -9.62
C PRO A 155 8.48 -5.13 -9.24
N GLY A 156 8.04 -4.56 -8.12
CA GLY A 156 8.43 -3.20 -7.69
C GLY A 156 9.75 -3.15 -6.90
N ILE A 157 10.07 -4.20 -6.14
CA ILE A 157 11.35 -4.40 -5.43
C ILE A 157 11.85 -5.82 -5.68
N HIS A 158 13.16 -6.01 -5.56
CA HIS A 158 13.83 -7.30 -5.73
C HIS A 158 13.29 -8.40 -4.79
N HIS A 159 12.86 -9.58 -5.28
CA HIS A 159 12.14 -10.63 -4.49
C HIS A 159 12.79 -10.96 -3.13
N PRO A 160 14.11 -11.19 -3.03
CA PRO A 160 14.80 -11.39 -1.75
C PRO A 160 14.68 -10.24 -0.75
N THR A 161 14.33 -9.03 -1.18
CA THR A 161 14.12 -7.87 -0.29
C THR A 161 12.70 -7.78 0.22
N HIS A 162 11.78 -8.60 -0.30
CA HIS A 162 10.43 -8.68 0.23
C HIS A 162 10.48 -9.31 1.61
N VAL A 163 9.76 -8.69 2.53
CA VAL A 163 9.35 -9.32 3.79
C VAL A 163 8.55 -10.60 3.54
N ASN A 164 8.58 -11.50 4.51
CA ASN A 164 7.71 -12.69 4.49
C ASN A 164 6.29 -12.33 4.95
N ASP A 165 5.68 -11.41 4.24
CA ASP A 165 4.39 -10.81 4.56
C ASP A 165 3.21 -11.80 4.39
N GLN A 166 3.42 -12.85 3.61
CA GLN A 166 2.57 -14.04 3.54
C GLN A 166 2.47 -14.80 4.88
N LEU A 167 3.24 -14.42 5.91
CA LEU A 167 3.18 -15.00 7.26
C LEU A 167 2.40 -14.14 8.27
N TYR A 168 1.78 -13.04 7.85
CA TYR A 168 0.98 -12.21 8.77
C TYR A 168 -0.27 -12.92 9.29
N ALA A 169 -0.63 -12.62 10.54
CA ALA A 169 -1.71 -13.28 11.27
C ALA A 169 -1.58 -14.81 11.34
N CYS A 170 -0.38 -15.35 11.09
CA CYS A 170 -0.07 -16.75 11.39
C CYS A 170 -0.02 -16.98 12.90
N THR A 171 -0.42 -18.16 13.33
CA THR A 171 -0.23 -18.60 14.72
C THR A 171 1.24 -18.82 15.02
N THR A 172 1.61 -18.94 16.30
CA THR A 172 2.97 -19.32 16.70
C THR A 172 3.43 -20.60 16.01
N GLU A 173 2.56 -21.62 15.92
CA GLU A 173 2.88 -22.91 15.30
C GLU A 173 3.13 -22.80 13.78
N GLU A 174 2.32 -21.98 13.09
CA GLU A 174 2.48 -21.70 11.66
C GLU A 174 3.78 -20.91 11.41
N LEU A 175 4.11 -19.96 12.30
CA LEU A 175 5.34 -19.19 12.25
C LEU A 175 6.58 -20.06 12.50
N ASP A 176 6.53 -20.96 13.48
CA ASP A 176 7.62 -21.90 13.77
C ASP A 176 7.88 -22.82 12.56
N SER A 177 6.79 -23.29 11.94
CA SER A 177 6.85 -24.09 10.70
C SER A 177 7.46 -23.29 9.54
N ALA A 178 7.09 -22.02 9.41
CA ALA A 178 7.66 -21.14 8.40
C ALA A 178 9.15 -20.89 8.65
N GLN A 179 9.54 -20.60 9.89
CA GLN A 179 10.93 -20.32 10.27
C GLN A 179 11.86 -21.48 9.93
N ALA A 180 11.38 -22.71 10.09
CA ALA A 180 12.12 -23.92 9.72
C ALA A 180 12.39 -24.06 8.22
N ILE A 181 11.70 -23.32 7.35
CA ILE A 181 11.80 -23.44 5.89
C ILE A 181 12.28 -22.15 5.19
N LEU A 182 12.41 -21.03 5.90
CA LEU A 182 12.78 -19.73 5.29
C LEU A 182 14.13 -19.77 4.54
N HIS A 183 15.04 -20.66 4.93
CA HIS A 183 16.35 -20.84 4.32
C HIS A 183 16.33 -21.73 3.06
N LEU A 184 15.25 -22.48 2.82
CA LEU A 184 15.10 -23.34 1.65
C LEU A 184 15.00 -22.50 0.37
N ARG A 185 15.12 -23.16 -0.79
CA ARG A 185 15.01 -22.54 -2.12
C ARG A 185 14.22 -23.45 -3.06
N GLY A 186 13.77 -22.90 -4.19
CA GLY A 186 13.17 -23.69 -5.26
C GLY A 186 11.81 -24.27 -4.91
N GLU A 187 11.42 -25.32 -5.62
CA GLU A 187 10.11 -25.99 -5.51
C GLU A 187 9.81 -26.50 -4.09
N GLU A 188 10.84 -26.94 -3.35
CA GLU A 188 10.66 -27.41 -1.98
C GLU A 188 10.16 -26.28 -1.06
N ARG A 189 10.76 -25.09 -1.17
CA ARG A 189 10.33 -23.91 -0.41
C ARG A 189 8.91 -23.52 -0.80
N GLU A 190 8.65 -23.43 -2.10
CA GLU A 190 7.33 -23.06 -2.64
C GLU A 190 6.25 -23.99 -2.10
N MET A 191 6.40 -25.31 -2.24
CA MET A 191 5.42 -26.29 -1.78
C MET A 191 5.12 -26.16 -0.29
N LYS A 192 6.16 -26.03 0.55
CA LYS A 192 5.96 -25.91 2.01
C LYS A 192 5.33 -24.57 2.39
N MET A 193 5.73 -23.47 1.75
CA MET A 193 5.16 -22.15 2.00
C MET A 193 3.69 -22.08 1.57
N VAL A 194 3.34 -22.65 0.42
CA VAL A 194 1.94 -22.79 -0.03
C VAL A 194 1.12 -23.61 0.97
N GLY A 195 1.69 -24.67 1.54
CA GLY A 195 1.06 -25.45 2.61
C GLY A 195 0.69 -24.59 3.83
N ILE A 196 1.64 -23.77 4.32
CA ILE A 196 1.44 -22.87 5.46
C ILE A 196 0.39 -21.80 5.12
N MET A 197 0.50 -21.16 3.96
CA MET A 197 -0.49 -20.16 3.50
C MET A 197 -1.89 -20.75 3.40
N THR A 198 -2.02 -21.98 2.88
CA THR A 198 -3.29 -22.69 2.77
C THR A 198 -3.90 -22.98 4.15
N GLN A 199 -3.08 -23.43 5.09
CA GLN A 199 -3.51 -23.68 6.46
C GLN A 199 -4.00 -22.40 7.14
N ALA A 200 -3.21 -21.33 7.06
CA ALA A 200 -3.57 -20.03 7.63
C ALA A 200 -4.87 -19.48 7.00
N ALA A 201 -4.98 -19.52 5.67
CA ALA A 201 -6.16 -19.05 4.95
C ALA A 201 -7.42 -19.83 5.36
N ARG A 202 -7.36 -21.17 5.44
CA ARG A 202 -8.50 -22.00 5.89
C ARG A 202 -8.91 -21.70 7.32
N ARG A 203 -7.94 -21.54 8.23
CA ARG A 203 -8.20 -21.19 9.63
C ARG A 203 -8.89 -19.83 9.74
N LEU A 204 -8.39 -18.81 9.03
CA LEU A 204 -8.97 -17.47 9.03
C LEU A 204 -10.36 -17.46 8.39
N ALA A 205 -10.56 -18.17 7.28
CA ALA A 205 -11.85 -18.32 6.63
C ALA A 205 -12.89 -18.93 7.58
N ALA A 206 -12.52 -20.04 8.25
CA ALA A 206 -13.39 -20.70 9.21
C ALA A 206 -13.72 -19.79 10.42
N HIS A 207 -12.73 -19.07 10.95
CA HIS A 207 -12.94 -18.10 12.03
C HIS A 207 -13.94 -17.00 11.63
N LEU A 208 -13.79 -16.49 10.40
CA LEU A 208 -14.64 -15.45 9.85
C LEU A 208 -15.97 -15.98 9.28
N GLY A 209 -16.23 -17.29 9.33
CA GLY A 209 -17.49 -17.90 8.91
C GLY A 209 -17.64 -18.10 7.40
N TYR A 210 -16.55 -18.06 6.64
CA TYR A 210 -16.52 -18.43 5.21
C TYR A 210 -16.38 -19.96 5.05
N LYS A 211 -16.93 -20.54 3.97
CA LYS A 211 -16.82 -21.99 3.73
C LYS A 211 -15.45 -22.34 3.17
N SER A 212 -14.91 -21.47 2.33
CA SER A 212 -13.56 -21.58 1.82
C SER A 212 -12.89 -20.21 1.74
N PRO A 213 -11.53 -20.14 1.69
CA PRO A 213 -10.82 -18.87 1.65
C PRO A 213 -11.23 -17.95 0.50
N GLU A 214 -11.60 -18.53 -0.64
CA GLU A 214 -11.87 -17.81 -1.88
C GLU A 214 -13.22 -17.09 -1.82
N ASP A 215 -14.14 -17.51 -0.94
CA ASP A 215 -15.47 -16.91 -0.77
C ASP A 215 -15.43 -15.43 -0.35
N ILE A 216 -14.31 -14.97 0.22
CA ILE A 216 -14.14 -13.56 0.61
C ILE A 216 -13.89 -12.63 -0.58
N LEU A 217 -13.40 -13.17 -1.70
CA LEU A 217 -13.00 -12.38 -2.86
C LEU A 217 -14.08 -12.40 -3.94
N HIS A 218 -14.45 -11.21 -4.39
CA HIS A 218 -15.32 -11.03 -5.54
C HIS A 218 -14.51 -10.65 -6.80
N PRO A 219 -14.96 -11.07 -7.99
CA PRO A 219 -14.36 -10.59 -9.23
C PRO A 219 -14.64 -9.09 -9.43
N MET A 220 -13.66 -8.34 -9.95
CA MET A 220 -13.81 -6.92 -10.25
C MET A 220 -14.97 -6.63 -11.21
N GLU A 221 -15.33 -7.55 -12.10
CA GLU A 221 -16.50 -7.43 -12.99
C GLU A 221 -17.80 -7.15 -12.22
N GLY A 222 -17.98 -7.75 -11.05
CA GLY A 222 -19.15 -7.51 -10.20
C GLY A 222 -19.20 -6.07 -9.67
N LEU A 223 -18.04 -5.51 -9.33
CA LEU A 223 -17.92 -4.10 -8.92
C LEU A 223 -18.28 -3.15 -10.06
N LEU A 224 -17.73 -3.39 -11.26
CA LEU A 224 -18.00 -2.58 -12.45
C LEU A 224 -19.49 -2.60 -12.83
N GLN A 225 -20.13 -3.76 -12.76
CA GLN A 225 -21.58 -3.90 -12.98
C GLN A 225 -22.39 -3.14 -11.93
N HIS A 226 -21.99 -3.20 -10.66
CA HIS A 226 -22.67 -2.49 -9.57
C HIS A 226 -22.68 -0.97 -9.80
N PHE A 227 -21.53 -0.39 -10.16
CA PHE A 227 -21.39 1.05 -10.42
C PHE A 227 -21.82 1.49 -11.83
N SER A 228 -22.08 0.55 -12.74
CA SER A 228 -22.72 0.84 -14.03
C SER A 228 -24.24 0.79 -13.97
N GLY A 229 -24.80 0.25 -12.89
CA GLY A 229 -26.25 0.10 -12.69
C GLY A 229 -26.69 0.61 -11.31
N PRO A 230 -26.90 -0.27 -10.31
CA PRO A 230 -27.52 0.09 -9.04
C PRO A 230 -26.89 1.28 -8.28
N ALA A 231 -25.56 1.44 -8.35
CA ALA A 231 -24.81 2.48 -7.66
C ALA A 231 -24.28 3.59 -8.59
N LYS A 232 -24.82 3.70 -9.81
CA LYS A 232 -24.32 4.64 -10.83
C LYS A 232 -24.26 6.09 -10.34
N ASP A 233 -25.31 6.53 -9.66
CA ASP A 233 -25.46 7.91 -9.17
C ASP A 233 -25.13 8.05 -7.68
N ALA A 234 -24.55 7.00 -7.07
CA ALA A 234 -24.26 7.00 -5.64
C ALA A 234 -23.12 7.97 -5.29
N ARG A 235 -23.15 8.53 -4.08
CA ARG A 235 -22.07 9.41 -3.61
C ARG A 235 -20.90 8.58 -3.14
N THR A 236 -19.83 8.61 -3.92
CA THR A 236 -18.65 7.76 -3.71
C THR A 236 -17.38 8.57 -3.53
N LEU A 237 -16.56 8.18 -2.56
CA LEU A 237 -15.16 8.62 -2.45
C LEU A 237 -14.24 7.51 -2.96
N VAL A 238 -13.22 7.87 -3.74
CA VAL A 238 -12.19 6.93 -4.20
C VAL A 238 -10.87 7.22 -3.49
N LEU A 239 -10.28 6.20 -2.88
CA LEU A 239 -9.03 6.23 -2.16
C LEU A 239 -8.00 5.31 -2.83
N GLY A 240 -6.74 5.72 -2.88
CA GLY A 240 -5.64 4.93 -3.43
C GLY A 240 -4.46 4.81 -2.47
N GLY A 241 -4.14 3.59 -2.04
CA GLY A 241 -2.90 3.22 -1.35
C GLY A 241 -2.00 2.29 -2.17
N GLY A 242 -2.50 1.77 -3.31
CA GLY A 242 -1.75 0.88 -4.21
C GLY A 242 -1.58 1.43 -5.63
N PRO A 243 -1.10 0.58 -6.57
CA PRO A 243 -1.00 0.89 -7.99
C PRO A 243 -2.33 1.33 -8.62
N PHE A 244 -2.25 2.11 -9.70
CA PHE A 244 -3.42 2.69 -10.34
C PHE A 244 -4.16 1.77 -11.32
N THR A 245 -3.66 0.56 -11.57
CA THR A 245 -4.16 -0.35 -12.62
C THR A 245 -5.67 -0.59 -12.52
N GLU A 246 -6.15 -1.02 -11.35
CA GLU A 246 -7.57 -1.28 -11.10
C GLU A 246 -8.38 0.02 -11.02
N MET A 247 -7.82 1.08 -10.43
CA MET A 247 -8.50 2.37 -10.33
C MET A 247 -8.78 2.97 -11.70
N VAL A 248 -7.81 2.91 -12.61
CA VAL A 248 -7.94 3.32 -14.02
C VAL A 248 -9.02 2.49 -14.70
N ARG A 249 -9.02 1.16 -14.53
CA ARG A 249 -10.06 0.30 -15.11
C ARG A 249 -11.46 0.69 -14.63
N PHE A 250 -11.63 0.87 -13.32
CA PHE A 250 -12.89 1.29 -12.73
C PHE A 250 -13.37 2.64 -13.31
N LEU A 251 -12.49 3.64 -13.34
CA LEU A 251 -12.87 4.97 -13.79
C LEU A 251 -13.00 5.08 -15.32
N ASP A 252 -12.38 4.22 -16.11
CA ASP A 252 -12.51 4.24 -17.57
C ASP A 252 -13.72 3.43 -18.07
N GLU A 253 -13.97 2.26 -17.47
CA GLU A 253 -15.05 1.36 -17.89
C GLU A 253 -16.43 1.72 -17.31
N THR A 254 -16.49 2.58 -16.29
CA THR A 254 -17.76 3.05 -15.72
C THR A 254 -18.04 4.52 -16.07
N ASP A 255 -19.32 4.88 -16.20
CA ASP A 255 -19.76 6.28 -16.29
C ASP A 255 -19.82 6.97 -14.92
N HIS A 256 -19.36 6.29 -13.86
CA HIS A 256 -19.44 6.79 -12.50
C HIS A 256 -18.59 8.05 -12.30
N GLN A 257 -19.13 8.98 -11.52
CA GLN A 257 -18.52 10.28 -11.20
C GLN A 257 -18.33 10.36 -9.67
N PRO A 258 -17.18 9.92 -9.13
CA PRO A 258 -16.93 10.01 -7.71
C PRO A 258 -16.83 11.47 -7.26
N LEU A 259 -17.13 11.72 -5.98
CA LEU A 259 -16.98 13.02 -5.33
C LEU A 259 -15.54 13.54 -5.45
N ALA A 260 -14.57 12.65 -5.23
CA ALA A 260 -13.15 12.91 -5.33
C ALA A 260 -12.33 11.61 -5.44
N VAL A 261 -11.08 11.76 -5.90
CA VAL A 261 -10.02 10.76 -5.80
C VAL A 261 -8.93 11.30 -4.87
N VAL A 262 -8.47 10.51 -3.91
CA VAL A 262 -7.36 10.87 -3.01
C VAL A 262 -6.40 9.69 -2.93
N ALA A 263 -5.15 9.86 -3.35
CA ALA A 263 -4.24 8.73 -3.49
C ALA A 263 -2.78 9.06 -3.14
N MET A 264 -2.09 8.08 -2.54
CA MET A 264 -0.65 8.08 -2.31
C MET A 264 0.08 7.91 -3.63
N ALA A 265 0.67 8.98 -4.15
CA ALA A 265 1.29 8.99 -5.47
C ALA A 265 2.20 10.20 -5.68
N ARG A 266 3.01 10.11 -6.74
CA ARG A 266 3.95 11.14 -7.18
C ARG A 266 5.12 11.35 -6.22
N THR A 267 6.12 12.03 -6.76
CA THR A 267 7.25 12.55 -6.00
C THR A 267 7.47 14.01 -6.38
N LEU A 268 7.81 14.83 -5.40
CA LEU A 268 8.15 16.24 -5.63
C LEU A 268 9.62 16.39 -6.03
N HIS A 269 10.49 15.62 -5.37
CA HIS A 269 11.93 15.75 -5.47
C HIS A 269 12.61 14.46 -5.96
N ALA A 270 11.95 13.30 -5.82
CA ALA A 270 12.48 11.99 -6.23
C ALA A 270 13.78 11.61 -5.51
N ASP A 271 13.91 12.00 -4.24
CA ASP A 271 15.16 11.89 -3.46
C ASP A 271 14.96 11.34 -2.03
N VAL A 272 13.76 10.87 -1.70
CA VAL A 272 13.40 10.28 -0.38
C VAL A 272 13.19 8.77 -0.42
N ASN A 273 12.82 8.24 -1.58
CA ASN A 273 12.63 6.82 -1.80
C ASN A 273 13.88 6.16 -2.35
N ILE A 274 13.90 4.82 -2.25
CA ILE A 274 14.91 3.98 -2.88
C ILE A 274 14.87 4.19 -4.40
N PHE A 275 13.66 4.20 -4.96
CA PHE A 275 13.42 4.51 -6.36
C PHE A 275 13.08 5.99 -6.53
N PRO A 276 13.43 6.59 -7.68
CA PRO A 276 13.06 7.97 -7.95
C PRO A 276 11.54 8.18 -8.05
N ASN A 277 10.79 7.23 -8.59
CA ASN A 277 9.32 7.28 -8.59
C ASN A 277 8.75 6.87 -7.23
N ASN A 278 7.52 7.29 -6.97
CA ASN A 278 6.70 6.70 -5.91
C ASN A 278 6.50 5.20 -6.22
N TYR A 279 6.42 4.36 -5.18
CA TYR A 279 6.32 2.91 -5.36
C TYR A 279 5.04 2.50 -6.11
N ASN A 280 3.90 3.11 -5.78
CA ASN A 280 2.61 2.85 -6.45
C ASN A 280 2.63 3.27 -7.92
N ASP A 281 3.30 4.38 -8.23
CA ASP A 281 3.52 4.82 -9.61
C ASP A 281 4.43 3.83 -10.37
N LEU A 282 5.48 3.33 -9.72
CA LEU A 282 6.49 2.46 -10.33
C LEU A 282 5.91 1.11 -10.78
N MET A 283 4.94 0.57 -10.05
CA MET A 283 4.34 -0.74 -10.32
C MET A 283 3.56 -0.78 -11.64
N ASP A 284 3.01 0.35 -12.08
CA ASP A 284 2.36 0.53 -13.39
C ASP A 284 2.40 2.01 -13.80
N LEU A 285 3.53 2.43 -14.39
CA LEU A 285 3.77 3.82 -14.78
C LEU A 285 2.74 4.34 -15.78
N ASP A 286 2.28 3.48 -16.69
CA ASP A 286 1.33 3.88 -17.73
C ASP A 286 -0.08 4.08 -17.11
N ALA A 287 -0.53 3.21 -16.20
CA ALA A 287 -1.74 3.46 -15.42
C ALA A 287 -1.62 4.71 -14.54
N ALA A 288 -0.46 4.91 -13.92
CA ALA A 288 -0.18 6.07 -13.08
C ALA A 288 -0.27 7.41 -13.83
N MET A 289 0.05 7.45 -15.13
CA MET A 289 -0.21 8.63 -15.96
C MET A 289 -1.64 8.66 -16.51
N LYS A 290 -2.21 7.51 -16.87
CA LYS A 290 -3.55 7.39 -17.44
C LYS A 290 -4.64 7.88 -16.49
N ILE A 291 -4.51 7.67 -15.18
CA ILE A 291 -5.46 8.17 -14.19
C ILE A 291 -5.65 9.69 -14.30
N GLU A 292 -4.58 10.44 -14.56
CA GLU A 292 -4.63 11.90 -14.69
C GLU A 292 -5.43 12.34 -15.93
N ASP A 293 -5.26 11.64 -17.05
CA ASP A 293 -6.06 11.88 -18.26
C ASP A 293 -7.55 11.66 -18.00
N ILE A 294 -7.89 10.60 -17.27
CA ILE A 294 -9.28 10.24 -16.95
C ILE A 294 -9.91 11.31 -16.05
N VAL A 295 -9.26 11.66 -14.94
CA VAL A 295 -9.82 12.64 -13.99
C VAL A 295 -9.92 14.04 -14.60
N ARG A 296 -9.03 14.41 -15.53
CA ARG A 296 -9.17 15.64 -16.32
C ARG A 296 -10.35 15.60 -17.26
N LYS A 297 -10.45 14.53 -18.07
CA LYS A 297 -11.55 14.34 -19.02
C LYS A 297 -12.91 14.36 -18.33
N LYS A 298 -13.01 13.75 -17.15
CA LYS A 298 -14.23 13.68 -16.34
C LYS A 298 -14.39 14.85 -15.35
N ASN A 299 -13.39 15.73 -15.23
CA ASN A 299 -13.34 16.83 -14.25
C ASN A 299 -13.55 16.37 -12.79
N ILE A 300 -12.97 15.23 -12.43
CA ILE A 300 -13.04 14.64 -11.08
C ILE A 300 -12.00 15.31 -10.18
N PRO A 301 -12.40 15.98 -9.08
CA PRO A 301 -11.45 16.54 -8.11
C PRO A 301 -10.51 15.45 -7.58
N THR A 302 -9.21 15.67 -7.71
CA THR A 302 -8.18 14.67 -7.37
C THR A 302 -7.08 15.29 -6.52
N TRP A 303 -6.64 14.59 -5.47
CA TRP A 303 -5.47 14.95 -4.67
C TRP A 303 -4.48 13.80 -4.63
N PHE A 304 -3.25 14.07 -5.08
CA PHE A 304 -2.13 13.16 -4.89
C PHE A 304 -1.31 13.58 -3.67
N PHE A 305 -0.96 12.59 -2.85
CA PHE A 305 -0.13 12.71 -1.66
C PHE A 305 1.27 12.19 -1.97
N PRO A 306 2.28 13.06 -2.15
CA PRO A 306 3.64 12.63 -2.46
C PRO A 306 4.34 12.00 -1.28
N THR A 307 5.33 11.14 -1.55
CA THR A 307 6.15 10.50 -0.51
C THR A 307 6.81 11.53 0.43
N GLU A 308 7.19 12.69 -0.09
CA GLU A 308 7.81 13.75 0.71
C GLU A 308 6.90 14.32 1.82
N CYS A 309 5.59 14.06 1.77
CA CYS A 309 4.65 14.43 2.83
C CYS A 309 4.57 13.40 3.98
N ALA A 310 5.19 12.23 3.83
CA ALA A 310 5.21 11.17 4.86
C ALA A 310 6.64 10.75 5.29
N LYS A 311 7.68 11.18 4.56
CA LYS A 311 9.05 10.74 4.82
C LYS A 311 10.07 11.86 4.71
N ALA A 312 10.93 11.98 5.73
CA ALA A 312 12.03 12.92 5.73
C ALA A 312 13.17 12.45 4.81
N LYS A 313 13.92 13.40 4.25
CA LYS A 313 15.16 13.09 3.53
C LYS A 313 16.30 12.95 4.54
N VAL A 314 16.90 11.77 4.63
CA VAL A 314 18.02 11.49 5.53
C VAL A 314 19.24 11.03 4.75
N HIS A 315 20.41 11.58 5.07
CA HIS A 315 21.69 11.13 4.52
C HIS A 315 22.71 10.94 5.64
N ARG A 316 23.26 9.72 5.77
CA ARG A 316 24.25 9.36 6.81
C ARG A 316 23.82 9.80 8.22
N GLY A 317 22.54 9.57 8.56
CA GLY A 317 21.95 9.94 9.84
C GLY A 317 21.59 11.43 10.01
N SER A 318 21.93 12.29 9.04
CA SER A 318 21.57 13.71 9.07
C SER A 318 20.29 13.97 8.28
N ILE A 319 19.36 14.71 8.87
CA ILE A 319 18.12 15.15 8.21
C ILE A 319 18.46 16.29 7.24
N LEU A 320 18.31 16.05 5.94
CA LEU A 320 18.52 17.06 4.89
C LEU A 320 17.24 17.84 4.59
N ARG A 321 16.08 17.20 4.74
CA ARG A 321 14.75 17.83 4.62
C ARG A 321 13.83 17.17 5.63
N ALA A 322 13.34 17.94 6.58
CA ALA A 322 12.43 17.45 7.60
C ALA A 322 11.05 17.17 7.02
N CYS A 323 10.37 16.17 7.59
CA CYS A 323 8.96 15.90 7.40
C CYS A 323 8.38 15.67 8.80
N PRO A 324 7.62 16.61 9.38
CA PRO A 324 7.10 16.46 10.75
C PRO A 324 6.24 15.22 10.97
N TRP A 325 5.56 14.73 9.93
CA TRP A 325 4.74 13.51 9.96
C TRP A 325 5.55 12.23 9.73
N ASP A 326 6.86 12.32 9.54
CA ASP A 326 7.76 11.17 9.58
C ASP A 326 8.03 10.77 11.05
N PHE A 327 7.02 10.16 11.68
CA PHE A 327 7.00 9.89 13.13
C PHE A 327 8.17 9.05 13.61
N ASN A 328 8.76 9.42 14.73
CA ASN A 328 9.81 8.62 15.37
C ASN A 328 9.20 7.44 16.18
N THR A 329 10.04 6.51 16.66
CA THR A 329 9.58 5.33 17.41
C THR A 329 8.72 5.68 18.63
N ALA A 330 9.07 6.72 19.39
CA ALA A 330 8.29 7.10 20.57
C ALA A 330 6.92 7.67 20.18
N GLU A 331 6.84 8.41 19.08
CA GLU A 331 5.58 8.94 18.55
C GLU A 331 4.69 7.81 18.00
N LEU A 332 5.28 6.86 17.28
CA LEU A 332 4.57 5.66 16.83
C LEU A 332 4.01 4.88 18.02
N MET A 333 4.82 4.61 19.05
CA MET A 333 4.34 3.96 20.26
C MET A 333 3.18 4.74 20.91
N GLN A 334 3.27 6.06 21.02
CA GLN A 334 2.16 6.88 21.51
C GLN A 334 0.87 6.71 20.69
N ILE A 335 0.98 6.62 19.36
CA ILE A 335 -0.18 6.42 18.48
C ILE A 335 -0.87 5.09 18.79
N PHE A 336 -0.10 3.99 18.84
CA PHE A 336 -0.65 2.65 19.06
C PHE A 336 -1.09 2.40 20.50
N ASP A 337 -0.40 2.99 21.49
CA ASP A 337 -0.79 2.95 22.90
C ASP A 337 -2.13 3.65 23.10
N ALA A 338 -2.32 4.84 22.51
CA ALA A 338 -3.58 5.56 22.56
C ALA A 338 -4.72 4.78 21.87
N ALA A 339 -4.40 4.06 20.79
CA ALA A 339 -5.35 3.20 20.10
C ALA A 339 -5.61 1.84 20.79
N GLN A 340 -4.82 1.49 21.81
CA GLN A 340 -4.76 0.16 22.41
C GLN A 340 -4.56 -0.94 21.35
N ASP A 341 -3.67 -0.70 20.39
CA ASP A 341 -3.47 -1.55 19.21
C ASP A 341 -2.03 -2.05 19.04
N HIS A 342 -1.45 -2.55 20.14
CA HIS A 342 -0.06 -3.01 20.18
C HIS A 342 0.23 -4.13 19.17
N ASP A 343 -0.75 -5.00 18.88
CA ASP A 343 -0.59 -6.08 17.90
C ASP A 343 -0.24 -5.55 16.50
N SER A 344 -0.83 -4.42 16.08
CA SER A 344 -0.50 -3.81 14.79
C SER A 344 0.89 -3.18 14.79
N TYR A 345 1.30 -2.58 15.90
CA TYR A 345 2.65 -2.05 16.05
C TYR A 345 3.70 -3.17 15.97
N ASP A 346 3.48 -4.28 16.68
CA ASP A 346 4.42 -5.41 16.71
C ASP A 346 4.56 -6.06 15.33
N GLN A 347 3.46 -6.22 14.60
CA GLN A 347 3.49 -6.72 13.22
C GLN A 347 4.27 -5.78 12.29
N ALA A 348 4.06 -4.46 12.40
CA ALA A 348 4.72 -3.48 11.54
C ALA A 348 6.22 -3.27 11.88
N ILE A 349 6.59 -3.41 13.15
CA ILE A 349 8.00 -3.40 13.57
C ILE A 349 8.72 -4.66 13.12
N ARG A 350 8.05 -5.82 13.18
CA ARG A 350 8.61 -7.08 12.66
C ARG A 350 8.96 -6.97 11.17
N PHE A 351 8.08 -6.38 10.37
CA PHE A 351 8.32 -6.06 8.94
C PHE A 351 9.60 -5.26 8.74
N THR A 352 9.72 -4.16 9.49
CA THR A 352 10.86 -3.22 9.39
C THR A 352 12.18 -3.91 9.77
N ARG A 353 12.16 -4.74 10.82
CA ARG A 353 13.36 -5.43 11.34
C ARG A 353 13.83 -6.58 10.47
N GLU A 354 12.92 -7.38 9.91
CA GLU A 354 13.28 -8.56 9.11
C GLU A 354 14.01 -8.20 7.81
N THR A 355 13.70 -7.03 7.25
CA THR A 355 14.33 -6.58 6.00
C THR A 355 15.54 -5.71 6.21
N ASN A 356 15.67 -4.99 7.34
CA ASN A 356 16.66 -3.92 7.54
C ASN A 356 16.67 -2.87 6.40
N THR A 357 15.65 -2.85 5.53
CA THR A 357 15.53 -1.90 4.42
C THR A 357 15.02 -0.56 4.89
N LEU A 358 14.29 -0.56 6.01
CA LEU A 358 13.76 0.63 6.68
C LEU A 358 14.33 0.70 8.11
N VAL A 359 14.71 1.90 8.53
CA VAL A 359 15.22 2.14 9.90
C VAL A 359 14.08 2.15 10.92
N LYS A 360 12.87 2.46 10.46
CA LYS A 360 11.63 2.52 11.23
C LYS A 360 10.44 2.30 10.30
N MET A 361 9.29 2.03 10.89
CA MET A 361 8.01 2.02 10.20
C MET A 361 7.66 3.43 9.70
N HIS A 362 7.04 3.51 8.53
CA HIS A 362 6.45 4.72 7.98
C HIS A 362 4.94 4.50 7.75
N MET A 363 4.16 5.57 7.81
CA MET A 363 2.70 5.57 7.64
C MET A 363 2.37 6.39 6.38
N PHE A 364 2.57 5.85 5.19
CA PHE A 364 2.29 6.49 3.91
C PHE A 364 0.79 6.61 3.61
N ASP A 365 0.08 5.50 3.59
CA ASP A 365 -1.29 5.38 3.07
C ASP A 365 -2.32 5.97 4.03
N VAL A 366 -2.21 5.70 5.33
CA VAL A 366 -3.14 6.31 6.30
C VAL A 366 -2.92 7.84 6.43
N LEU A 367 -1.70 8.34 6.23
CA LEU A 367 -1.44 9.79 6.21
C LEU A 367 -2.09 10.49 5.00
N THR A 368 -2.31 9.77 3.90
CA THR A 368 -2.95 10.30 2.68
C THR A 368 -4.37 10.82 2.95
N VAL A 369 -5.05 10.28 3.97
CA VAL A 369 -6.44 10.63 4.30
C VAL A 369 -6.58 11.54 5.53
N VAL A 370 -5.50 11.83 6.26
CA VAL A 370 -5.52 12.80 7.36
C VAL A 370 -6.04 14.18 6.90
N PRO A 371 -5.64 14.72 5.74
CA PRO A 371 -6.19 15.98 5.24
C PRO A 371 -7.69 15.96 4.93
N LEU A 372 -8.32 14.79 4.76
CA LEU A 372 -9.77 14.68 4.59
C LEU A 372 -10.51 14.82 5.92
N ALA A 373 -9.92 14.35 7.01
CA ALA A 373 -10.43 14.58 8.36
C ALA A 373 -10.10 15.99 8.87
N HIS A 374 -8.94 16.52 8.48
CA HIS A 374 -8.42 17.82 8.93
C HIS A 374 -7.96 18.65 7.72
N PRO A 375 -8.86 19.36 7.01
CA PRO A 375 -8.56 20.05 5.75
C PRO A 375 -7.44 21.09 5.78
N THR A 376 -7.10 21.62 6.97
CA THR A 376 -6.03 22.61 7.16
C THR A 376 -4.70 21.99 7.55
N SER A 377 -4.64 20.67 7.73
CA SER A 377 -3.46 19.97 8.27
C SER A 377 -2.29 19.88 7.29
N LEU A 378 -2.56 19.97 5.98
CA LEU A 378 -1.56 19.93 4.93
C LEU A 378 -2.01 20.75 3.72
N PRO A 379 -1.19 21.68 3.21
CA PRO A 379 -1.57 22.50 2.09
C PRO A 379 -1.38 21.74 0.75
N TYR A 380 -2.11 22.19 -0.27
CA TYR A 380 -2.05 21.61 -1.61
C TYR A 380 -2.07 22.70 -2.69
N ARG A 381 -1.57 22.36 -3.88
CA ARG A 381 -1.55 23.22 -5.08
C ARG A 381 -2.16 22.48 -6.26
N LYS A 382 -2.72 23.23 -7.21
CA LYS A 382 -3.10 22.65 -8.50
C LYS A 382 -1.84 22.28 -9.27
N ALA A 383 -1.82 21.08 -9.83
CA ALA A 383 -0.65 20.58 -10.49
C ALA A 383 -1.00 19.69 -11.68
N GLU A 384 -0.01 19.43 -12.50
CA GLU A 384 -0.04 18.36 -13.48
C GLU A 384 1.18 17.48 -13.44
N SER A 385 0.97 16.22 -13.80
CA SER A 385 2.05 15.27 -14.02
C SER A 385 2.60 15.39 -15.45
N TYR A 386 3.90 15.17 -15.60
CA TYR A 386 4.58 15.08 -16.90
C TYR A 386 5.67 14.01 -16.87
N TRP A 387 5.98 13.46 -18.04
CA TRP A 387 7.09 12.53 -18.21
C TRP A 387 8.44 13.25 -18.15
N ASP A 388 9.34 12.71 -17.36
CA ASP A 388 10.74 13.11 -17.26
C ASP A 388 11.62 11.86 -17.40
N GLU A 389 12.93 12.06 -17.56
CA GLU A 389 13.89 10.97 -17.64
C GLU A 389 15.12 11.27 -16.79
N ALA A 390 15.52 10.33 -15.94
CA ALA A 390 16.79 10.40 -15.23
C ALA A 390 17.48 9.04 -15.24
N ASN A 391 18.76 9.02 -15.64
CA ASN A 391 19.57 7.81 -15.71
C ASN A 391 18.89 6.66 -16.50
N GLY A 392 18.25 7.00 -17.62
CA GLY A 392 17.53 6.03 -18.48
C GLY A 392 16.24 5.48 -17.88
N GLN A 393 15.73 6.05 -16.78
CA GLN A 393 14.45 5.67 -16.18
C GLN A 393 13.39 6.75 -16.44
N ARG A 394 12.21 6.31 -16.90
CA ARG A 394 11.01 7.16 -17.01
C ARG A 394 10.55 7.56 -15.62
N LEU A 395 10.39 8.87 -15.40
CA LEU A 395 9.92 9.44 -14.15
C LEU A 395 8.60 10.17 -14.34
N ILE A 396 7.75 10.13 -13.32
CA ILE A 396 6.58 10.99 -13.24
C ILE A 396 6.93 12.16 -12.33
N ARG A 397 6.96 13.36 -12.91
CA ARG A 397 7.19 14.63 -12.19
C ARG A 397 5.93 15.44 -12.16
N VAL A 398 5.85 16.38 -11.22
CA VAL A 398 4.73 17.30 -11.09
C VAL A 398 5.18 18.75 -11.26
N ARG A 399 4.33 19.58 -11.87
CA ARG A 399 4.51 21.03 -11.95
C ARG A 399 3.22 21.75 -11.59
N GLU A 400 3.33 22.93 -11.00
CA GLU A 400 2.19 23.76 -10.63
C GLU A 400 1.50 24.36 -11.87
N ILE A 401 0.17 24.43 -11.85
CA ILE A 401 -0.65 25.01 -12.91
C ILE A 401 -1.76 25.89 -12.32
N ALA A 402 -2.30 26.82 -13.12
CA ALA A 402 -3.35 27.73 -12.66
C ALA A 402 -4.74 27.06 -12.54
N HIS A 403 -5.03 26.09 -13.42
CA HIS A 403 -6.35 25.50 -13.58
C HIS A 403 -6.24 24.00 -13.81
N GLY A 404 -7.22 23.24 -13.32
CA GLY A 404 -7.27 21.79 -13.44
C GLY A 404 -7.92 21.16 -12.20
N PRO A 405 -8.39 19.91 -12.30
CA PRO A 405 -8.99 19.20 -11.18
C PRO A 405 -7.97 18.47 -10.30
N VAL A 406 -6.72 18.38 -10.75
CA VAL A 406 -5.63 17.70 -10.05
C VAL A 406 -4.93 18.64 -9.10
N HIS A 407 -4.78 18.18 -7.87
CA HIS A 407 -4.07 18.83 -6.79
C HIS A 407 -2.98 17.91 -6.27
N VAL A 408 -1.89 18.49 -5.79
CA VAL A 408 -0.79 17.77 -5.16
C VAL A 408 -0.52 18.43 -3.82
N PHE A 409 -0.47 17.62 -2.76
CA PHE A 409 -0.05 18.08 -1.44
C PHE A 409 1.44 18.44 -1.44
N TYR A 410 1.84 19.41 -0.62
CA TYR A 410 3.26 19.75 -0.47
C TYR A 410 3.67 19.83 1.01
N PRO A 411 4.90 19.41 1.35
CA PRO A 411 5.37 19.35 2.72
C PRO A 411 5.75 20.76 3.21
N ASP A 412 4.79 21.46 3.81
CA ASP A 412 5.05 22.70 4.55
C ASP A 412 5.42 22.37 6.00
N ALA A 413 6.69 22.56 6.35
CA ALA A 413 7.20 22.17 7.66
C ALA A 413 6.50 22.89 8.83
N ALA A 414 6.11 24.16 8.67
CA ALA A 414 5.47 24.90 9.75
C ALA A 414 4.03 24.41 9.97
N VAL A 415 3.28 24.20 8.87
CA VAL A 415 1.92 23.67 8.94
C VAL A 415 1.93 22.25 9.49
N MET A 416 2.78 21.38 8.97
CA MET A 416 2.87 19.98 9.39
C MET A 416 3.31 19.83 10.84
N GLU A 417 4.22 20.67 11.34
CA GLU A 417 4.61 20.67 12.74
C GLU A 417 3.43 21.10 13.63
N SER A 418 2.70 22.14 13.21
CA SER A 418 1.51 22.62 13.93
C SER A 418 0.36 21.61 13.95
N SER A 419 0.24 20.77 12.91
CA SER A 419 -0.79 19.75 12.76
C SER A 419 -0.33 18.35 13.16
N LYS A 420 0.92 18.17 13.59
CA LYS A 420 1.51 16.87 13.90
C LYS A 420 0.69 16.10 14.93
N ARG A 421 0.32 16.78 16.03
CA ARG A 421 -0.49 16.14 17.08
C ARG A 421 -1.86 15.73 16.55
N THR A 422 -2.49 16.58 15.73
CA THR A 422 -3.76 16.27 15.06
C THR A 422 -3.65 15.03 14.18
N ALA A 423 -2.57 14.88 13.40
CA ALA A 423 -2.35 13.69 12.58
C ALA A 423 -2.19 12.43 13.45
N MET A 424 -1.42 12.51 14.54
CA MET A 424 -1.27 11.39 15.50
C MET A 424 -2.62 11.01 16.12
N ASP A 425 -3.39 11.99 16.60
CA ASP A 425 -4.69 11.76 17.22
C ASP A 425 -5.70 11.16 16.22
N GLU A 426 -5.66 11.60 14.96
CA GLU A 426 -6.48 11.03 13.88
C GLU A 426 -6.18 9.55 13.67
N ILE A 427 -4.90 9.20 13.54
CA ILE A 427 -4.50 7.81 13.32
C ILE A 427 -4.86 6.97 14.55
N SER A 428 -4.60 7.46 15.77
CA SER A 428 -5.01 6.76 16.99
C SER A 428 -6.51 6.52 17.06
N PHE A 429 -7.33 7.51 16.68
CA PHE A 429 -8.77 7.39 16.65
C PHE A 429 -9.24 6.30 15.68
N VAL A 430 -8.68 6.27 14.47
CA VAL A 430 -8.99 5.27 13.44
C VAL A 430 -8.59 3.86 13.87
N LEU A 431 -7.46 3.72 14.54
CA LEU A 431 -6.96 2.43 15.03
C LEU A 431 -7.66 1.94 16.30
N SER A 432 -8.39 2.82 16.99
CA SER A 432 -9.13 2.46 18.21
C SER A 432 -10.31 1.53 17.89
N SER A 433 -10.72 0.72 18.85
CA SER A 433 -11.93 -0.11 18.72
C SER A 433 -13.19 0.76 18.63
N PHE A 434 -14.19 0.33 17.85
CA PHE A 434 -15.45 1.07 17.63
C PHE A 434 -16.15 1.48 18.93
N ASN A 435 -16.11 0.63 19.96
CA ASN A 435 -16.71 0.92 21.27
C ASN A 435 -16.05 2.13 21.97
N ASN A 436 -14.77 2.36 21.74
CA ASN A 436 -14.03 3.49 22.32
C ASN A 436 -14.22 4.78 21.49
N GLN A 437 -14.59 4.67 20.22
CA GLN A 437 -14.76 5.81 19.29
C GLN A 437 -16.02 6.65 19.57
N THR A 438 -17.00 6.12 20.32
CA THR A 438 -18.26 6.83 20.67
C THR A 438 -18.08 7.97 21.68
N THR A 439 -16.85 8.21 22.16
CA THR A 439 -16.55 9.20 23.20
C THR A 439 -15.78 10.44 22.73
N ALA A 440 -15.38 10.51 21.45
CA ALA A 440 -14.69 11.67 20.90
C ALA A 440 -15.68 12.73 20.36
N PRO A 441 -15.48 14.03 20.62
CA PRO A 441 -16.34 15.08 20.08
C PRO A 441 -16.16 15.21 18.56
N ALA A 442 -17.29 15.36 17.86
CA ALA A 442 -17.40 15.50 16.41
C ALA A 442 -16.72 16.75 15.85
#